data_AF-A0A396TYY2-F1
#
_entry.id   AF-A0A396TYY2-F1
#
_cell.length_a   1.000
_cell.length_b   1.000
_cell.length_c   1.000
_cell.angle_alpha   90.00
_cell.angle_beta   90.00
_cell.angle_gamma   90.00
#
_symmetry.space_group_name_H-M   'P 1'
#
loop_
_entity.id
_entity.type
_entity.pdbx_description
1 polymer ?
#
loop_
_entity_poly.entity_id
_entity_poly.type
_entity_poly.pdbx_seq_one_letter_code
_entity_poly.pdbx_strand_id
1 'polypeptide(L)'
;MQFFRKLKILYKIYTILIIALLSFVINLSINISSISKNQVLLKSMQNTAIHLVNLTNENVTTWQRIDESYTQSVSFADEDLISDAIELANNLNKNLDSIKSLKPEFADISSLTSKVQQYNKLAKEISEGFISETIDFQAAQGKIDKKTEIYNDVFSILKSKKEKAAKYFNSLVDETVSNSSNSQTMSITVGIALLALMTLMSIIIARSINKSVVSLDSSLKVLADGDGDLTNQIEVVSQDELGSVVIHFNKFTQLLRGIVKEVVEVVNPLTLSAEQLTDKVQQVDSNIKSQSEIAEVTKQSMVEMQHSVTDIAKSAAEAASAADAGETEVNEGMNNVQRSLNVSGELSEEIRNASSVINQLAADSQNMNQILDVINGIAEQTNLLALNAAIEAARAGEQGRGFAVVADEVRNLASRTALSTTEIRELLDKLISAANQSVNSMELASEKASNNEEISRNVDSSLNTIKTQIGHISSMNSQIATATEEQSSVAETVVNNIEDMYSSFSSTTAAVEEIGEVAQQLDGNALQIGQATSKFVV
;
A
#
# COMPACT_ATOMS: atom_id res chain seq x y z
N MET A 1 -26.41 17.75 -42.96
CA MET A 1 -25.10 17.13 -42.64
C MET A 1 -25.04 16.38 -41.31
N GLN A 2 -25.82 16.76 -40.26
CA GLN A 2 -25.75 16.07 -38.96
C GLN A 2 -26.19 14.60 -38.99
N PHE A 3 -27.22 14.26 -39.78
CA PHE A 3 -27.66 12.86 -39.98
C PHE A 3 -26.52 11.98 -40.52
N PHE A 4 -25.75 12.51 -41.48
CA PHE A 4 -24.62 11.81 -42.08
C PHE A 4 -23.49 11.54 -41.09
N ARG A 5 -23.29 12.39 -40.07
CA ARG A 5 -22.25 12.18 -39.05
C ARG A 5 -22.55 11.05 -38.06
N LYS A 6 -23.82 10.64 -37.93
CA LYS A 6 -24.26 9.55 -37.03
C LYS A 6 -24.29 8.18 -37.70
N LEU A 7 -24.21 8.15 -39.03
CA LEU A 7 -24.20 6.91 -39.80
C LEU A 7 -22.84 6.22 -39.67
N LYS A 8 -22.87 4.92 -39.40
CA LYS A 8 -21.70 4.05 -39.50
C LYS A 8 -21.03 4.20 -40.86
N ILE A 9 -19.71 4.08 -40.90
CA ILE A 9 -18.92 4.23 -42.14
C ILE A 9 -19.44 3.28 -43.23
N LEU A 10 -19.80 2.06 -42.86
CA LEU A 10 -20.36 1.05 -43.75
C LEU A 10 -21.69 1.48 -44.40
N TYR A 11 -22.60 2.10 -43.64
CA TYR A 11 -23.85 2.63 -44.20
C TYR A 11 -23.62 3.86 -45.08
N LYS A 12 -22.64 4.72 -44.77
CA LYS A 12 -22.24 5.82 -45.66
C LYS A 12 -21.79 5.29 -47.02
N ILE A 13 -21.00 4.22 -47.04
CA ILE A 13 -20.55 3.57 -48.29
C ILE A 13 -21.73 2.98 -49.07
N TYR A 14 -22.67 2.31 -48.40
CA TYR A 14 -23.86 1.76 -49.06
C TYR A 14 -24.74 2.82 -49.75
N THR A 15 -24.79 4.06 -49.25
CA THR A 15 -25.55 5.11 -49.94
C THR A 15 -25.07 5.39 -51.37
N ILE A 16 -23.76 5.27 -51.64
CA ILE A 16 -23.20 5.44 -52.99
C ILE A 16 -23.71 4.33 -53.91
N LEU A 17 -23.75 3.09 -53.43
CA LEU A 17 -24.19 1.92 -54.19
C LEU A 17 -25.69 2.00 -54.52
N ILE A 18 -26.51 2.46 -53.56
CA ILE A 18 -27.95 2.68 -53.77
C ILE A 18 -28.19 3.74 -54.86
N ILE A 19 -27.45 4.85 -54.85
CA ILE A 19 -27.56 5.90 -55.88
C ILE A 19 -27.15 5.36 -57.26
N ALA A 20 -26.10 4.54 -57.33
CA ALA A 20 -25.67 3.90 -58.58
C ALA A 20 -26.77 3.01 -59.18
N LEU A 21 -27.42 2.20 -58.32
CA LEU A 21 -28.45 1.26 -58.74
C LEU A 21 -29.73 1.99 -59.21
N LEU A 22 -30.13 3.06 -58.49
CA LEU A 22 -31.23 3.93 -58.92
C LEU A 22 -30.95 4.60 -60.26
N SER A 23 -29.72 5.08 -60.48
CA SER A 23 -29.32 5.69 -61.74
C SER A 23 -29.43 4.74 -62.92
N PHE A 24 -28.99 3.50 -62.73
CA PHE A 24 -29.11 2.45 -63.74
C PHE A 24 -30.58 2.17 -64.10
N VAL A 25 -31.44 2.01 -63.09
CA VAL A 25 -32.87 1.73 -63.29
C VAL A 25 -33.58 2.88 -64.03
N ILE A 26 -33.30 4.13 -63.67
CA ILE A 26 -33.90 5.31 -64.33
C ILE A 26 -33.48 5.37 -65.80
N ASN A 27 -32.19 5.19 -66.11
CA ASN A 27 -31.69 5.20 -67.49
C ASN A 27 -32.32 4.07 -68.32
N LEU A 28 -32.40 2.86 -67.76
CA LEU A 28 -33.01 1.71 -68.43
C LEU A 28 -34.48 1.97 -68.77
N SER A 29 -35.23 2.58 -67.85
CA SER A 29 -36.65 2.93 -68.04
C SER A 29 -36.87 3.93 -69.19
N ILE A 30 -36.03 4.98 -69.27
CA ILE A 30 -36.09 5.98 -70.35
C ILE A 30 -35.85 5.32 -71.73
N ASN A 31 -34.87 4.42 -71.80
CA ASN A 31 -34.51 3.74 -73.05
C ASN A 31 -35.62 2.80 -73.53
N ILE A 32 -36.16 1.97 -72.64
CA ILE A 32 -37.29 1.05 -72.95
C ILE A 32 -38.51 1.83 -73.46
N SER A 33 -38.84 2.95 -72.81
CA SER A 33 -39.98 3.79 -73.21
C SER A 33 -39.83 4.37 -74.62
N SER A 34 -38.62 4.82 -74.99
CA SER A 34 -38.33 5.34 -76.34
C SER A 34 -38.42 4.27 -77.42
N ILE A 35 -37.84 3.09 -77.17
CA ILE A 35 -37.92 1.95 -78.09
C ILE A 35 -39.38 1.59 -78.38
N SER A 36 -40.22 1.52 -77.33
CA SER A 36 -41.64 1.21 -77.47
C SER A 36 -42.38 2.23 -78.36
N LYS A 37 -42.16 3.54 -78.15
CA LYS A 37 -42.76 4.59 -79.00
C LYS A 37 -42.32 4.50 -80.46
N ASN A 38 -41.03 4.27 -80.70
CA ASN A 38 -40.49 4.15 -82.06
C ASN A 38 -40.99 2.91 -82.79
N GLN A 39 -41.21 1.79 -82.09
CA GLN A 39 -41.80 0.59 -82.69
C GLN A 39 -43.21 0.86 -83.25
N VAL A 40 -44.02 1.66 -82.57
CA VAL A 40 -45.37 2.04 -83.05
C VAL A 40 -45.31 2.88 -84.32
N LEU A 41 -44.40 3.86 -84.37
CA LEU A 41 -44.20 4.73 -85.54
C LEU A 41 -43.67 3.93 -86.73
N LEU A 42 -42.66 3.08 -86.53
CA LEU A 42 -42.10 2.21 -87.57
C LEU A 42 -43.16 1.26 -88.14
N LYS A 43 -44.01 0.68 -87.30
CA LYS A 43 -45.11 -0.20 -87.75
C LYS A 43 -46.14 0.56 -88.59
N SER A 44 -46.42 1.81 -88.24
CA SER A 44 -47.32 2.69 -89.02
C SER A 44 -46.71 3.11 -90.36
N MET A 45 -45.40 3.35 -90.40
CA MET A 45 -44.68 3.60 -91.65
C MET A 45 -44.75 2.39 -92.58
N GLN A 46 -44.43 1.20 -92.06
CA GLN A 46 -44.38 -0.05 -92.83
C GLN A 46 -45.75 -0.44 -93.37
N ASN A 47 -46.78 -0.47 -92.52
CA ASN A 47 -48.07 -1.07 -92.89
C ASN A 47 -49.04 -0.07 -93.54
N THR A 48 -48.80 1.24 -93.43
CA THR A 48 -49.75 2.25 -93.92
C THR A 48 -49.08 3.27 -94.82
N ALA A 49 -48.07 4.01 -94.33
CA ALA A 49 -47.55 5.17 -95.05
C ALA A 49 -46.87 4.82 -96.39
N ILE A 50 -46.04 3.76 -96.44
CA ILE A 50 -45.38 3.31 -97.68
C ILE A 50 -46.41 2.88 -98.73
N HIS A 51 -47.38 2.05 -98.32
CA HIS A 51 -48.45 1.60 -99.22
C HIS A 51 -49.27 2.78 -99.75
N LEU A 52 -49.56 3.76 -98.91
CA LEU A 52 -50.31 4.96 -99.29
C LEU A 52 -49.56 5.83 -100.30
N VAL A 53 -48.26 6.03 -100.12
CA VAL A 53 -47.41 6.76 -101.08
C VAL A 53 -47.37 6.04 -102.43
N ASN A 54 -47.21 4.71 -102.44
CA ASN A 54 -47.17 3.93 -103.67
C ASN A 54 -48.50 4.00 -104.43
N LEU A 55 -49.63 3.74 -103.77
CA LEU A 55 -50.96 3.77 -104.40
C LEU A 55 -51.34 5.16 -104.91
N THR A 56 -51.06 6.21 -104.13
CA THR A 56 -51.36 7.59 -104.57
C THR A 56 -50.48 8.03 -105.74
N ASN A 57 -49.22 7.57 -105.79
CA ASN A 57 -48.35 7.80 -106.93
C ASN A 57 -48.83 7.07 -108.19
N GLU A 58 -49.18 5.79 -108.04
CA GLU A 58 -49.73 4.97 -109.12
C GLU A 58 -50.99 5.60 -109.72
N ASN A 59 -51.91 6.10 -108.88
CA ASN A 59 -53.14 6.72 -109.35
C ASN A 59 -52.93 7.94 -110.26
N VAL A 60 -51.94 8.80 -109.94
CA VAL A 60 -51.60 9.96 -110.79
C VAL A 60 -51.14 9.48 -112.17
N THR A 61 -50.26 8.46 -112.20
CA THR A 61 -49.75 7.90 -113.45
C THR A 61 -50.85 7.19 -114.24
N THR A 62 -51.70 6.41 -113.58
CA THR A 62 -52.84 5.73 -114.22
C THR A 62 -53.83 6.72 -114.83
N TRP A 63 -54.10 7.85 -114.17
CA TRP A 63 -54.98 8.89 -114.71
C TRP A 63 -54.45 9.52 -116.00
N GLN A 64 -53.13 9.78 -116.07
CA GLN A 64 -52.48 10.27 -117.28
C GLN A 64 -52.60 9.23 -118.42
N ARG A 65 -52.35 7.95 -118.12
CA ARG A 65 -52.45 6.86 -119.10
C ARG A 65 -53.87 6.67 -119.64
N ILE A 66 -54.91 6.92 -118.83
CA ILE A 66 -56.31 6.89 -119.28
C ILE A 66 -56.56 7.96 -120.35
N ASP A 67 -56.16 9.22 -120.09
CA ASP A 67 -56.33 10.31 -121.05
C ASP A 67 -55.49 10.10 -122.33
N GLU A 68 -54.26 9.59 -122.18
CA GLU A 68 -53.40 9.19 -123.30
C GLU A 68 -54.06 8.10 -124.15
N SER A 69 -54.62 7.05 -123.54
CA SER A 69 -55.26 5.94 -124.25
C SER A 69 -56.48 6.41 -125.04
N TYR A 70 -57.33 7.25 -124.45
CA TYR A 70 -58.46 7.87 -125.18
C TYR A 70 -57.97 8.77 -126.33
N THR A 71 -56.91 9.55 -126.13
CA THR A 71 -56.38 10.44 -127.17
C THR A 71 -55.72 9.66 -128.32
N GLN A 72 -55.03 8.57 -128.00
CA GLN A 72 -54.41 7.67 -128.97
C GLN A 72 -55.45 6.86 -129.75
N SER A 73 -56.56 6.43 -129.11
CA SER A 73 -57.65 5.72 -129.80
C SER A 73 -58.19 6.51 -131.00
N VAL A 74 -58.34 7.83 -130.86
CA VAL A 74 -58.75 8.73 -131.95
C VAL A 74 -57.65 8.89 -132.98
N SER A 75 -56.40 9.02 -132.53
CA SER A 75 -55.25 9.28 -133.43
C SER A 75 -54.90 8.08 -134.31
N PHE A 76 -55.11 6.86 -133.81
CA PHE A 76 -54.78 5.61 -134.50
C PHE A 76 -56.01 4.88 -135.07
N ALA A 77 -57.22 5.37 -134.80
CA ALA A 77 -58.48 4.70 -135.12
C ALA A 77 -58.57 3.27 -134.55
N ASP A 78 -58.08 3.08 -133.31
CA ASP A 78 -58.02 1.79 -132.62
C ASP A 78 -59.01 1.75 -131.45
N GLU A 79 -60.04 0.91 -131.57
CA GLU A 79 -61.06 0.71 -130.52
C GLU A 79 -60.55 -0.09 -129.32
N ASP A 80 -59.48 -0.90 -129.45
CA ASP A 80 -58.94 -1.67 -128.33
C ASP A 80 -58.36 -0.72 -127.26
N LEU A 81 -57.80 0.42 -127.67
CA LEU A 81 -57.31 1.47 -126.76
C LEU A 81 -58.43 2.14 -125.95
N ILE A 82 -59.68 2.13 -126.44
CA ILE A 82 -60.85 2.57 -125.67
C ILE A 82 -61.15 1.57 -124.56
N SER A 83 -61.06 0.26 -124.87
CA SER A 83 -61.26 -0.81 -123.88
C SER A 83 -60.17 -0.79 -122.80
N ASP A 84 -58.91 -0.58 -123.19
CA ASP A 84 -57.78 -0.41 -122.26
C ASP A 84 -57.97 0.79 -121.32
N ALA A 85 -58.43 1.93 -121.85
CA ALA A 85 -58.72 3.12 -121.04
C ALA A 85 -59.81 2.84 -119.99
N ILE A 86 -60.85 2.09 -120.36
CA ILE A 86 -61.92 1.67 -119.45
C ILE A 86 -61.37 0.72 -118.37
N GLU A 87 -60.52 -0.23 -118.73
CA GLU A 87 -59.89 -1.13 -117.76
C GLU A 87 -58.99 -0.38 -116.78
N LEU A 88 -58.14 0.52 -117.28
CA LEU A 88 -57.28 1.37 -116.47
C LEU A 88 -58.09 2.22 -115.48
N ALA A 89 -59.24 2.75 -115.89
CA ALA A 89 -60.11 3.50 -115.01
C ALA A 89 -60.83 2.64 -113.96
N ASN A 90 -61.19 1.39 -114.30
CA ASN A 90 -61.70 0.43 -113.32
C ASN A 90 -60.62 0.09 -112.28
N ASN A 91 -59.37 -0.07 -112.71
CA ASN A 91 -58.23 -0.30 -111.81
C ASN A 91 -57.93 0.92 -110.95
N LEU A 92 -58.00 2.13 -111.51
CA LEU A 92 -57.91 3.38 -110.74
C LEU A 92 -58.96 3.43 -109.62
N ASN A 93 -60.21 3.06 -109.93
CA ASN A 93 -61.27 2.98 -108.91
C ASN A 93 -60.98 1.94 -107.82
N LYS A 94 -60.48 0.75 -108.17
CA LYS A 94 -60.04 -0.26 -107.18
C LYS A 94 -58.89 0.23 -106.29
N ASN A 95 -57.91 0.95 -106.87
CA ASN A 95 -56.80 1.52 -106.10
C ASN A 95 -57.29 2.62 -105.15
N LEU A 96 -58.26 3.43 -105.58
CA LEU A 96 -58.91 4.41 -104.72
C LEU A 96 -59.64 3.75 -103.53
N ASP A 97 -60.35 2.65 -103.74
CA ASP A 97 -60.95 1.87 -102.64
C ASP A 97 -59.90 1.28 -101.69
N SER A 98 -58.76 0.84 -102.23
CA SER A 98 -57.63 0.34 -101.43
C SER A 98 -57.05 1.45 -100.54
N ILE A 99 -56.87 2.66 -101.08
CA ILE A 99 -56.44 3.84 -100.30
C ILE A 99 -57.43 4.15 -99.16
N LYS A 100 -58.75 4.06 -99.43
CA LYS A 100 -59.80 4.26 -98.42
C LYS A 100 -59.69 3.25 -97.28
N SER A 101 -59.41 1.98 -97.59
CA SER A 101 -59.24 0.94 -96.56
C SER A 101 -57.97 1.13 -95.72
N LEU A 102 -56.90 1.64 -96.31
CA LEU A 102 -55.63 1.91 -95.63
C LEU A 102 -55.70 3.13 -94.71
N LYS A 103 -56.32 4.22 -95.17
CA LYS A 103 -56.47 5.44 -94.36
C LYS A 103 -57.72 6.24 -94.76
N PRO A 104 -58.80 6.19 -93.94
CA PRO A 104 -60.07 6.85 -94.25
C PRO A 104 -59.97 8.38 -94.48
N GLU A 105 -58.98 9.06 -93.90
CA GLU A 105 -58.74 10.50 -94.14
C GLU A 105 -58.35 10.83 -95.59
N PHE A 106 -57.93 9.84 -96.37
CA PHE A 106 -57.65 10.01 -97.80
C PHE A 106 -58.92 9.85 -98.67
N ALA A 107 -60.06 9.45 -98.09
CA ALA A 107 -61.27 8.94 -98.74
C ALA A 107 -62.26 9.96 -99.33
N ASP A 108 -61.81 11.14 -99.77
CA ASP A 108 -62.65 12.10 -100.51
C ASP A 108 -62.86 11.62 -101.97
N ILE A 109 -63.25 10.36 -102.10
CA ILE A 109 -63.10 9.48 -103.28
C ILE A 109 -64.44 9.27 -103.97
N SER A 110 -65.57 9.41 -103.28
CA SER A 110 -66.89 9.28 -103.92
C SER A 110 -67.11 10.35 -105.00
N SER A 111 -66.63 11.57 -104.76
CA SER A 111 -66.61 12.63 -105.78
C SER A 111 -65.66 12.27 -106.92
N LEU A 112 -64.49 11.69 -106.63
CA LEU A 112 -63.47 11.34 -107.60
C LEU A 112 -63.89 10.18 -108.51
N THR A 113 -64.42 9.09 -107.96
CA THR A 113 -64.97 7.95 -108.72
C THR A 113 -66.08 8.42 -109.65
N SER A 114 -66.96 9.31 -109.18
CA SER A 114 -68.01 9.89 -110.03
C SER A 114 -67.44 10.72 -111.18
N LYS A 115 -66.37 11.50 -110.94
CA LYS A 115 -65.70 12.31 -111.96
C LYS A 115 -64.93 11.43 -112.96
N VAL A 116 -64.27 10.37 -112.51
CA VAL A 116 -63.61 9.36 -113.36
C VAL A 116 -64.63 8.69 -114.28
N GLN A 117 -65.79 8.29 -113.74
CA GLN A 117 -66.86 7.69 -114.55
C GLN A 117 -67.45 8.68 -115.57
N GLN A 118 -67.69 9.93 -115.17
CA GLN A 118 -68.16 10.97 -116.09
C GLN A 118 -67.14 11.24 -117.21
N TYR A 119 -65.86 11.36 -116.85
CA TYR A 119 -64.77 11.52 -117.80
C TYR A 119 -64.72 10.36 -118.79
N ASN A 120 -64.74 9.11 -118.32
CA ASN A 120 -64.73 7.93 -119.20
C ASN A 120 -65.89 7.93 -120.17
N LYS A 121 -67.11 8.23 -119.69
CA LYS A 121 -68.28 8.29 -120.55
C LYS A 121 -68.11 9.34 -121.64
N LEU A 122 -67.66 10.53 -121.26
CA LEU A 122 -67.46 11.64 -122.19
C LEU A 122 -66.33 11.35 -123.18
N ALA A 123 -65.20 10.83 -122.70
CA ALA A 123 -64.04 10.49 -123.52
C ALA A 123 -64.36 9.34 -124.48
N LYS A 124 -65.11 8.33 -124.04
CA LYS A 124 -65.61 7.26 -124.91
C LYS A 124 -66.52 7.79 -126.01
N GLU A 125 -67.53 8.59 -125.68
CA GLU A 125 -68.43 9.18 -126.68
C GLU A 125 -67.68 10.06 -127.70
N ILE A 126 -66.66 10.79 -127.25
CA ILE A 126 -65.79 11.59 -128.13
C ILE A 126 -64.97 10.67 -129.03
N SER A 127 -64.31 9.66 -128.46
CA SER A 127 -63.44 8.75 -129.20
C SER A 127 -64.21 7.93 -130.24
N GLU A 128 -65.31 7.29 -129.85
CA GLU A 128 -66.17 6.53 -130.77
C GLU A 128 -66.77 7.44 -131.85
N GLY A 129 -67.15 8.68 -131.50
CA GLY A 129 -67.70 9.66 -132.44
C GLY A 129 -66.72 10.09 -133.52
N PHE A 130 -65.43 10.26 -133.18
CA PHE A 130 -64.39 10.57 -134.15
C PHE A 130 -63.96 9.35 -134.98
N ILE A 131 -63.87 8.16 -134.38
CA ILE A 131 -63.51 6.92 -135.11
C ILE A 131 -64.59 6.55 -136.12
N SER A 132 -65.87 6.70 -135.76
CA SER A 132 -67.01 6.40 -136.63
C SER A 132 -67.35 7.51 -137.64
N GLU A 133 -66.56 8.60 -137.68
CA GLU A 133 -66.81 9.82 -138.48
C GLU A 133 -68.21 10.46 -138.25
N THR A 134 -68.87 10.14 -137.13
CA THR A 134 -70.23 10.60 -136.83
C THR A 134 -70.28 11.99 -136.19
N ILE A 135 -69.14 12.50 -135.72
CA ILE A 135 -69.01 13.80 -135.07
C ILE A 135 -67.83 14.56 -135.71
N ASP A 136 -68.06 15.82 -136.09
CA ASP A 136 -66.97 16.71 -136.53
C ASP A 136 -66.32 17.44 -135.34
N PHE A 137 -65.14 18.03 -135.57
CA PHE A 137 -64.39 18.73 -134.51
C PHE A 137 -65.18 19.88 -133.88
N GLN A 138 -66.02 20.57 -134.66
CA GLN A 138 -66.77 21.74 -134.21
C GLN A 138 -67.94 21.35 -133.29
N ALA A 139 -68.59 20.22 -133.56
CA ALA A 139 -69.62 19.61 -132.71
C ALA A 139 -69.04 18.96 -131.44
N ALA A 140 -67.80 18.46 -131.50
CA ALA A 140 -67.11 17.84 -130.36
C ALA A 140 -66.50 18.85 -129.37
N GLN A 141 -66.22 20.09 -129.78
CA GLN A 141 -65.47 21.08 -128.98
C GLN A 141 -66.01 21.26 -127.56
N GLY A 142 -67.33 21.44 -127.39
CA GLY A 142 -67.93 21.61 -126.06
C GLY A 142 -67.81 20.37 -125.15
N LYS A 143 -67.76 19.16 -125.74
CA LYS A 143 -67.46 17.93 -124.98
C LYS A 143 -65.96 17.84 -124.66
N ILE A 144 -65.08 18.25 -125.56
CA ILE A 144 -63.62 18.27 -125.33
C ILE A 144 -63.26 19.25 -124.21
N ASP A 145 -63.86 20.43 -124.17
CA ASP A 145 -63.62 21.43 -123.11
C ASP A 145 -64.03 20.85 -121.74
N LYS A 146 -65.18 20.19 -121.67
CA LYS A 146 -65.65 19.53 -120.44
C LYS A 146 -64.82 18.30 -120.06
N LYS A 147 -64.32 17.53 -121.04
CA LYS A 147 -63.33 16.45 -120.81
C LYS A 147 -62.07 17.00 -120.15
N THR A 148 -61.56 18.10 -120.68
CA THR A 148 -60.34 18.76 -120.21
C THR A 148 -60.51 19.34 -118.81
N GLU A 149 -61.66 19.94 -118.51
CA GLU A 149 -62.01 20.42 -117.17
C GLU A 149 -62.00 19.27 -116.15
N ILE A 150 -62.71 18.18 -116.43
CA ILE A 150 -62.76 17.03 -115.52
C ILE A 150 -61.38 16.39 -115.35
N TYR A 151 -60.59 16.30 -116.43
CA TYR A 151 -59.21 15.80 -116.38
C TYR A 151 -58.34 16.59 -115.40
N ASN A 152 -58.32 17.91 -115.55
CA ASN A 152 -57.51 18.79 -114.71
C ASN A 152 -57.96 18.74 -113.25
N ASP A 153 -59.28 18.69 -113.02
CA ASP A 153 -59.85 18.54 -111.68
C ASP A 153 -59.40 17.23 -111.00
N VAL A 154 -59.59 16.10 -111.66
CA VAL A 154 -59.20 14.78 -111.12
C VAL A 154 -57.69 14.71 -110.93
N PHE A 155 -56.90 15.20 -111.90
CA PHE A 155 -55.44 15.22 -111.81
C PHE A 155 -54.95 16.07 -110.63
N SER A 156 -55.54 17.25 -110.40
CA SER A 156 -55.18 18.12 -109.27
C SER A 156 -55.46 17.45 -107.92
N ILE A 157 -56.59 16.74 -107.80
CA ILE A 157 -56.96 16.00 -106.59
C ILE A 157 -55.99 14.85 -106.35
N LEU A 158 -55.71 14.04 -107.38
CA LEU A 158 -54.76 12.92 -107.28
C LEU A 158 -53.36 13.40 -106.90
N LYS A 159 -52.88 14.49 -107.51
CA LYS A 159 -51.60 15.12 -107.16
C LYS A 159 -51.57 15.61 -105.70
N SER A 160 -52.63 16.26 -105.24
CA SER A 160 -52.76 16.70 -103.84
C SER A 160 -52.72 15.53 -102.85
N LYS A 161 -53.39 14.40 -103.19
CA LYS A 161 -53.37 13.20 -102.35
C LYS A 161 -52.00 12.54 -102.29
N LYS A 162 -51.27 12.49 -103.41
CA LYS A 162 -49.85 12.06 -103.44
C LYS A 162 -48.98 12.91 -102.54
N GLU A 163 -49.08 14.24 -102.61
CA GLU A 163 -48.32 15.16 -101.74
C GLU A 163 -48.67 14.97 -100.26
N LYS A 164 -49.95 14.78 -99.93
CA LYS A 164 -50.38 14.48 -98.55
C LYS A 164 -49.83 13.14 -98.04
N ALA A 165 -49.79 12.11 -98.88
CA ALA A 165 -49.22 10.81 -98.50
C ALA A 165 -47.71 10.93 -98.23
N ALA A 166 -46.98 11.66 -99.07
CA ALA A 166 -45.56 11.92 -98.88
C ALA A 166 -45.29 12.73 -97.59
N LYS A 167 -46.08 13.77 -97.31
CA LYS A 167 -45.99 14.53 -96.04
C LYS A 167 -46.26 13.66 -94.82
N TYR A 168 -47.27 12.79 -94.88
CA TYR A 168 -47.57 11.86 -93.79
C TYR A 168 -46.41 10.90 -93.52
N PHE A 169 -45.81 10.33 -94.57
CA PHE A 169 -44.62 9.49 -94.43
C PHE A 169 -43.46 10.24 -93.78
N ASN A 170 -43.12 11.43 -94.29
CA ASN A 170 -42.03 12.25 -93.73
C ASN A 170 -42.30 12.63 -92.27
N SER A 171 -43.55 12.94 -91.90
CA SER A 171 -43.88 13.26 -90.50
C SER A 171 -43.61 12.11 -89.53
N LEU A 172 -43.84 10.85 -89.96
CA LEU A 172 -43.54 9.67 -89.13
C LEU A 172 -42.02 9.44 -89.02
N VAL A 173 -41.25 9.73 -90.07
CA VAL A 173 -39.78 9.68 -90.05
C VAL A 173 -39.25 10.71 -89.06
N ASP A 174 -39.69 11.96 -89.18
CA ASP A 174 -39.25 13.07 -88.32
C ASP A 174 -39.60 12.81 -86.85
N GLU A 175 -40.79 12.28 -86.57
CA GLU A 175 -41.21 11.92 -85.22
C GLU A 175 -40.39 10.77 -84.63
N THR A 176 -40.04 9.76 -85.45
CA THR A 176 -39.18 8.63 -85.03
C THR A 176 -37.77 9.09 -84.70
N VAL A 177 -37.18 9.95 -85.55
CA VAL A 177 -35.86 10.54 -85.33
C VAL A 177 -35.86 11.45 -84.11
N SER A 178 -36.88 12.29 -83.94
CA SER A 178 -37.04 13.19 -82.79
C SER A 178 -37.18 12.42 -81.48
N ASN A 179 -38.01 11.37 -81.43
CA ASN A 179 -38.17 10.52 -80.25
C ASN A 179 -36.88 9.78 -79.87
N SER A 180 -36.09 9.35 -80.87
CA SER A 180 -34.78 8.74 -80.65
C SER A 180 -33.79 9.77 -80.07
N SER A 181 -33.69 10.94 -80.69
CA SER A 181 -32.77 12.01 -80.27
C SER A 181 -33.10 12.55 -78.87
N ASN A 182 -34.38 12.77 -78.57
CA ASN A 182 -34.82 13.26 -77.26
C ASN A 182 -34.55 12.24 -76.15
N SER A 183 -34.76 10.95 -76.41
CA SER A 183 -34.43 9.89 -75.43
C SER A 183 -32.93 9.78 -75.20
N GLN A 184 -32.11 9.88 -76.26
CA GLN A 184 -30.66 9.86 -76.14
C GLN A 184 -30.15 11.04 -75.30
N THR A 185 -30.60 12.26 -75.60
CA THR A 185 -30.23 13.46 -74.83
C THR A 185 -30.72 13.36 -73.38
N MET A 186 -31.96 12.92 -73.13
CA MET A 186 -32.48 12.74 -71.77
C MET A 186 -31.67 11.72 -70.97
N SER A 187 -31.34 10.57 -71.57
CA SER A 187 -30.54 9.51 -70.93
C SER A 187 -29.13 10.00 -70.56
N ILE A 188 -28.47 10.71 -71.48
CA ILE A 188 -27.14 11.30 -71.23
C ILE A 188 -27.19 12.34 -70.12
N THR A 189 -28.16 13.25 -70.16
CA THR A 189 -28.25 14.36 -69.19
C THR A 189 -28.53 13.84 -67.77
N VAL A 190 -29.47 12.89 -67.62
CA VAL A 190 -29.76 12.23 -66.34
C VAL A 190 -28.56 11.41 -65.86
N GLY A 191 -27.88 10.70 -66.78
CA GLY A 191 -26.66 9.95 -66.47
C GLY A 191 -25.55 10.83 -65.90
N ILE A 192 -25.25 11.96 -66.55
CA ILE A 192 -24.24 12.92 -66.08
C ILE A 192 -24.62 13.52 -64.72
N ALA A 193 -25.88 13.92 -64.53
CA ALA A 193 -26.34 14.50 -63.27
C ALA A 193 -26.19 13.53 -62.09
N LEU A 194 -26.55 12.25 -62.29
CA LEU A 194 -26.42 11.23 -61.26
C LEU A 194 -24.96 10.83 -61.00
N LEU A 195 -24.12 10.80 -62.04
CA LEU A 195 -22.68 10.60 -61.88
C LEU A 195 -22.02 11.73 -61.07
N ALA A 196 -22.39 12.98 -61.35
CA ALA A 196 -21.91 14.14 -60.60
C ALA A 196 -22.35 14.10 -59.11
N LEU A 197 -23.58 13.65 -58.85
CA LEU A 197 -24.07 13.46 -57.48
C LEU A 197 -23.29 12.36 -56.73
N MET A 198 -23.00 11.24 -57.40
CA MET A 198 -22.21 10.14 -56.83
C MET A 198 -20.78 10.57 -56.50
N THR A 199 -20.12 11.30 -57.40
CA THR A 199 -18.74 11.78 -57.16
C THR A 199 -18.69 12.79 -56.01
N LEU A 200 -19.65 13.73 -55.96
CA LEU A 200 -19.76 14.68 -54.85
C LEU A 200 -19.91 13.98 -53.49
N MET A 201 -20.82 13.00 -53.38
CA MET A 201 -21.00 12.27 -52.13
C MET A 201 -19.77 11.43 -51.76
N SER A 202 -19.11 10.82 -52.75
CA SER A 202 -17.88 10.06 -52.53
C SER A 202 -16.77 10.95 -51.95
N ILE A 203 -16.60 12.17 -52.47
CA ILE A 203 -15.61 13.14 -51.97
C ILE A 203 -15.95 13.57 -50.53
N ILE A 204 -17.22 13.83 -50.21
CA ILE A 204 -17.65 14.23 -48.86
C ILE A 204 -17.35 13.13 -47.85
N ILE A 205 -17.68 11.86 -48.19
CA ILE A 205 -17.42 10.70 -47.34
C ILE A 205 -15.91 10.50 -47.13
N ALA A 206 -15.14 10.50 -48.21
CA ALA A 206 -13.69 10.30 -48.16
C ALA A 206 -12.99 11.38 -47.32
N ARG A 207 -13.35 12.66 -47.49
CA ARG A 207 -12.80 13.76 -46.68
C ARG A 207 -13.14 13.64 -45.20
N SER A 208 -14.36 13.21 -44.86
CA SER A 208 -14.77 13.02 -43.47
C SER A 208 -13.97 11.91 -42.78
N ILE A 209 -13.75 10.78 -43.46
CA ILE A 209 -12.98 9.65 -42.93
C ILE A 209 -11.50 10.07 -42.77
N ASN A 210 -10.92 10.68 -43.80
CA ASN A 210 -9.51 11.08 -43.78
C ASN A 210 -9.21 12.07 -42.64
N LYS A 211 -10.07 13.06 -42.41
CA LYS A 211 -9.88 14.03 -41.32
C LYS A 211 -9.83 13.34 -39.94
N SER A 212 -10.74 12.39 -39.68
CA SER A 212 -10.78 11.67 -38.41
C SER A 212 -9.58 10.73 -38.23
N VAL A 213 -9.14 10.06 -39.30
CA VAL A 213 -7.96 9.19 -39.27
C VAL A 213 -6.68 10.00 -39.02
N VAL A 214 -6.48 11.10 -39.75
CA VAL A 214 -5.29 11.96 -39.57
C VAL A 214 -5.24 12.58 -38.18
N SER A 215 -6.39 12.99 -37.62
CA SER A 215 -6.44 13.50 -36.25
C SER A 215 -6.01 12.44 -35.23
N LEU A 216 -6.54 11.22 -35.35
CA LEU A 216 -6.17 10.10 -34.47
C LEU A 216 -4.68 9.74 -34.60
N ASP A 217 -4.18 9.66 -35.82
CA ASP A 217 -2.76 9.39 -36.13
C ASP A 217 -1.85 10.47 -35.53
N SER A 218 -2.17 11.75 -35.72
CA SER A 218 -1.37 12.85 -35.18
C SER A 218 -1.31 12.84 -33.65
N SER A 219 -2.41 12.52 -32.98
CA SER A 219 -2.45 12.45 -31.51
C SER A 219 -1.73 11.21 -30.97
N LEU A 220 -1.84 10.07 -31.66
CA LEU A 220 -1.05 8.88 -31.34
C LEU A 220 0.45 9.13 -31.56
N LYS A 221 0.80 9.87 -32.60
CA LYS A 221 2.18 10.26 -32.87
C LYS A 221 2.72 11.21 -31.80
N VAL A 222 1.94 12.20 -31.35
CA VAL A 222 2.34 13.07 -30.23
C VAL A 222 2.51 12.27 -28.94
N LEU A 223 1.69 11.24 -28.70
CA LEU A 223 1.85 10.37 -27.53
C LEU A 223 3.06 9.41 -27.66
N ALA A 224 3.38 8.94 -28.87
CA ALA A 224 4.45 7.99 -29.12
C ALA A 224 5.83 8.64 -29.28
N ASP A 225 5.89 9.80 -29.94
CA ASP A 225 7.11 10.57 -30.21
C ASP A 225 7.32 11.71 -29.21
N GLY A 226 6.25 12.23 -28.60
CA GLY A 226 6.32 13.32 -27.62
C GLY A 226 6.55 12.78 -26.21
N ASP A 227 7.11 13.64 -25.35
CA ASP A 227 7.46 13.41 -23.94
C ASP A 227 6.24 13.09 -23.04
N GLY A 228 5.46 12.05 -23.38
CA GLY A 228 4.40 11.49 -22.54
C GLY A 228 3.31 12.47 -22.12
N ASP A 229 2.93 13.46 -22.95
CA ASP A 229 1.88 14.42 -22.61
C ASP A 229 0.49 13.77 -22.62
N LEU A 230 -0.01 13.43 -21.43
CA LEU A 230 -1.31 12.81 -21.18
C LEU A 230 -2.41 13.86 -20.96
N THR A 231 -2.12 15.16 -21.11
CA THR A 231 -3.11 16.22 -20.92
C THR A 231 -3.97 16.44 -22.17
N ASN A 232 -3.45 16.07 -23.35
CA ASN A 232 -4.13 16.26 -24.61
C ASN A 232 -5.29 15.27 -24.81
N GLN A 233 -6.48 15.81 -25.05
CA GLN A 233 -7.66 15.04 -25.42
C GLN A 233 -7.94 15.22 -26.91
N ILE A 234 -8.28 14.12 -27.58
CA ILE A 234 -8.66 14.15 -28.99
C ILE A 234 -10.13 14.61 -29.09
N GLU A 235 -10.39 15.62 -29.93
CA GLU A 235 -11.76 16.10 -30.17
C GLU A 235 -12.62 15.03 -30.86
N VAL A 236 -13.82 14.78 -30.33
CA VAL A 236 -14.77 13.83 -30.92
C VAL A 236 -15.53 14.50 -32.08
N VAL A 237 -15.00 14.39 -33.30
CA VAL A 237 -15.57 15.05 -34.50
C VAL A 237 -16.71 14.24 -35.16
N SER A 238 -16.79 12.93 -34.87
CA SER A 238 -17.74 11.98 -35.49
C SER A 238 -18.44 11.10 -34.45
N GLN A 239 -19.62 10.58 -34.75
CA GLN A 239 -20.37 9.63 -33.90
C GLN A 239 -20.42 8.22 -34.51
N ASP A 240 -19.55 7.94 -35.48
CA ASP A 240 -19.37 6.61 -36.07
C ASP A 240 -18.27 5.81 -35.34
N GLU A 241 -17.82 4.72 -35.94
CA GLU A 241 -16.82 3.82 -35.35
C GLU A 241 -15.54 4.56 -34.93
N LEU A 242 -15.08 5.53 -35.72
CA LEU A 242 -13.89 6.32 -35.39
C LEU A 242 -14.13 7.26 -34.20
N GLY A 243 -15.34 7.82 -34.08
CA GLY A 243 -15.75 8.57 -32.89
C GLY A 243 -15.71 7.74 -31.61
N SER A 244 -16.16 6.49 -31.68
CA SER A 244 -16.10 5.57 -30.54
C SER A 244 -14.66 5.22 -30.14
N VAL A 245 -13.75 5.06 -31.11
CA VAL A 245 -12.32 4.82 -30.84
C VAL A 245 -11.72 6.02 -30.10
N VAL A 246 -12.02 7.24 -30.54
CA VAL A 246 -11.56 8.47 -29.88
C VAL A 246 -12.05 8.56 -28.43
N ILE A 247 -13.32 8.24 -28.17
CA ILE A 247 -13.88 8.24 -26.81
C ILE A 247 -13.14 7.23 -25.90
N HIS A 248 -12.94 5.99 -26.36
CA HIS A 248 -12.23 4.98 -25.59
C HIS A 248 -10.76 5.33 -25.38
N PHE A 249 -10.10 5.93 -26.39
CA PHE A 249 -8.74 6.42 -26.27
C PHE A 249 -8.62 7.51 -25.21
N ASN A 250 -9.47 8.54 -25.24
CA ASN A 250 -9.47 9.60 -24.22
C ASN A 250 -9.68 9.03 -22.80
N LYS A 251 -10.58 8.04 -22.64
CA LYS A 251 -10.80 7.37 -21.35
C LYS A 251 -9.55 6.59 -20.89
N PHE A 252 -8.85 5.93 -21.80
CA PHE A 252 -7.60 5.24 -21.51
C PHE A 252 -6.49 6.21 -21.10
N THR A 253 -6.32 7.33 -21.80
CA THR A 253 -5.36 8.39 -21.44
C THR A 253 -5.67 8.99 -20.06
N GLN A 254 -6.95 9.21 -19.75
CA GLN A 254 -7.35 9.70 -18.43
C GLN A 254 -7.03 8.70 -17.31
N LEU A 255 -7.20 7.40 -17.54
CA LEU A 255 -6.82 6.36 -16.60
C LEU A 255 -5.30 6.33 -16.37
N LEU A 256 -4.51 6.37 -17.46
CA LEU A 256 -3.04 6.45 -17.37
C LEU A 256 -2.57 7.68 -16.60
N ARG A 257 -3.17 8.84 -16.87
CA ARG A 257 -2.90 10.09 -16.16
C ARG A 257 -3.15 9.94 -14.65
N GLY A 258 -4.25 9.29 -14.27
CA GLY A 258 -4.57 9.00 -12.87
C GLY A 258 -3.50 8.13 -12.20
N ILE A 259 -3.09 7.04 -12.85
CA ILE A 259 -2.05 6.12 -12.35
C ILE A 259 -0.72 6.85 -12.16
N VAL A 260 -0.27 7.60 -13.18
CA VAL A 260 1.00 8.35 -13.09
C VAL A 260 0.93 9.38 -11.96
N LYS A 261 -0.21 10.08 -11.78
CA LYS A 261 -0.39 11.02 -10.68
C LYS A 261 -0.29 10.34 -9.31
N GLU A 262 -0.95 9.20 -9.12
CA GLU A 262 -0.87 8.42 -7.88
C GLU A 262 0.57 7.96 -7.59
N VAL A 263 1.33 7.53 -8.62
CA VAL A 263 2.74 7.15 -8.45
C VAL A 263 3.58 8.35 -8.01
N VAL A 264 3.44 9.51 -8.68
CA VAL A 264 4.17 10.75 -8.31
C VAL A 264 3.84 11.19 -6.88
N GLU A 265 2.58 11.09 -6.45
CA GLU A 265 2.17 11.41 -5.09
C GLU A 265 2.81 10.51 -4.03
N VAL A 266 3.16 9.26 -4.36
CA VAL A 266 3.80 8.31 -3.43
C VAL A 266 5.33 8.39 -3.44
N VAL A 267 5.96 8.86 -4.52
CA VAL A 267 7.43 9.00 -4.61
C VAL A 267 7.98 9.93 -3.52
N ASN A 268 7.39 11.11 -3.31
CA ASN A 268 7.87 12.07 -2.32
C ASN A 268 7.81 11.51 -0.87
N PRO A 269 6.69 10.95 -0.39
CA PRO A 269 6.64 10.24 0.89
C PRO A 269 7.66 9.12 1.02
N LEU A 270 7.95 8.38 -0.06
CA LEU A 270 8.93 7.31 -0.05
C LEU A 270 10.36 7.83 0.17
N THR A 271 10.76 8.89 -0.56
CA THR A 271 12.06 9.57 -0.34
C THR A 271 12.17 10.10 1.09
N LEU A 272 11.14 10.80 1.59
CA LEU A 272 11.13 11.30 2.97
C LEU A 272 11.26 10.18 4.01
N SER A 273 10.63 9.03 3.76
CA SER A 273 10.72 7.87 4.64
C SER A 273 12.13 7.26 4.63
N ALA A 274 12.80 7.24 3.47
CA ALA A 274 14.18 6.78 3.33
C ALA A 274 15.18 7.72 4.03
N GLU A 275 15.01 9.04 3.90
CA GLU A 275 15.79 10.05 4.62
C GLU A 275 15.61 9.89 6.15
N GLN A 276 14.37 9.79 6.62
CA GLN A 276 14.08 9.56 8.04
C GLN A 276 14.68 8.25 8.56
N LEU A 277 14.68 7.19 7.74
CA LEU A 277 15.30 5.92 8.10
C LEU A 277 16.83 6.07 8.23
N THR A 278 17.47 6.84 7.35
CA THR A 278 18.89 7.15 7.41
C THR A 278 19.26 7.93 8.69
N ASP A 279 18.47 8.95 9.03
CA ASP A 279 18.65 9.70 10.28
C ASP A 279 18.51 8.80 11.51
N LYS A 280 17.55 7.86 11.48
CA LYS A 280 17.34 6.90 12.57
C LYS A 280 18.48 5.90 12.70
N VAL A 281 19.03 5.41 11.58
CA VAL A 281 20.23 4.58 11.54
C VAL A 281 21.40 5.29 12.22
N GLN A 282 21.65 6.56 11.87
CA GLN A 282 22.72 7.35 12.49
C GLN A 282 22.50 7.58 14.00
N GLN A 283 21.24 7.82 14.40
CA GLN A 283 20.88 7.95 15.80
C GLN A 283 21.14 6.65 16.60
N VAL A 284 20.78 5.49 16.04
CA VAL A 284 21.00 4.20 16.68
C VAL A 284 22.50 3.90 16.79
N ASP A 285 23.31 4.17 15.76
CA ASP A 285 24.77 4.01 15.82
C ASP A 285 25.41 4.86 16.93
N SER A 286 24.98 6.12 17.06
CA SER A 286 25.41 7.00 18.15
C SER A 286 25.02 6.45 19.53
N ASN A 287 23.82 5.90 19.66
CA ASN A 287 23.36 5.29 20.91
C ASN A 287 24.17 4.04 21.27
N ILE A 288 24.50 3.19 20.30
CA ILE A 288 25.34 2.00 20.52
C ILE A 288 26.72 2.41 21.03
N LYS A 289 27.34 3.45 20.46
CA LYS A 289 28.63 3.99 20.94
C LYS A 289 28.54 4.46 22.39
N SER A 290 27.51 5.21 22.75
CA SER A 290 27.31 5.68 24.12
C SER A 290 27.04 4.53 25.10
N GLN A 291 26.22 3.54 24.71
CA GLN A 291 25.97 2.36 25.54
C GLN A 291 27.22 1.50 25.72
N SER A 292 28.07 1.39 24.69
CA SER A 292 29.35 0.70 24.77
C SER A 292 30.31 1.35 25.78
N GLU A 293 30.33 2.69 25.85
CA GLU A 293 31.11 3.43 26.84
C GLU A 293 30.57 3.21 28.27
N ILE A 294 29.24 3.28 28.44
CA ILE A 294 28.60 3.00 29.74
C ILE A 294 28.85 1.56 30.19
N ALA A 295 28.79 0.60 29.26
CA ALA A 295 29.08 -0.80 29.52
C ALA A 295 30.52 -1.01 30.00
N GLU A 296 31.49 -0.34 29.37
CA GLU A 296 32.90 -0.42 29.76
C GLU A 296 33.14 0.15 31.16
N VAL A 297 32.57 1.33 31.45
CA VAL A 297 32.65 1.94 32.80
C VAL A 297 31.99 1.05 33.85
N THR A 298 30.86 0.41 33.51
CA THR A 298 30.18 -0.52 34.41
C THR A 298 31.03 -1.75 34.67
N LYS A 299 31.67 -2.31 33.63
CA LYS A 299 32.59 -3.45 33.76
C LYS A 299 33.75 -3.12 34.69
N GLN A 300 34.39 -1.96 34.48
CA GLN A 300 35.48 -1.50 35.33
C GLN A 300 35.02 -1.35 36.80
N SER A 301 33.84 -0.78 37.03
CA SER A 301 33.26 -0.65 38.37
C SER A 301 33.01 -2.00 39.04
N MET A 302 32.57 -3.01 38.29
CA MET A 302 32.38 -4.36 38.83
C MET A 302 33.71 -5.04 39.17
N VAL A 303 34.76 -4.83 38.37
CA VAL A 303 36.12 -5.32 38.69
C VAL A 303 36.64 -4.67 39.98
N GLU A 304 36.48 -3.36 40.13
CA GLU A 304 36.83 -2.63 41.37
C GLU A 304 36.00 -3.10 42.58
N MET A 305 34.72 -3.42 42.37
CA MET A 305 33.86 -4.02 43.39
C MET A 305 34.39 -5.40 43.80
N GLN A 306 34.85 -6.22 42.86
CA GLN A 306 35.40 -7.55 43.14
C GLN A 306 36.68 -7.49 43.99
N HIS A 307 37.55 -6.50 43.72
CA HIS A 307 38.69 -6.19 44.58
C HIS A 307 38.25 -5.76 45.99
N SER A 308 37.28 -4.84 46.07
CA SER A 308 36.77 -4.36 47.36
C SER A 308 36.13 -5.48 48.19
N VAL A 309 35.38 -6.38 47.54
CA VAL A 309 34.78 -7.57 48.18
C VAL A 309 35.87 -8.50 48.71
N THR A 310 36.96 -8.69 47.96
CA THR A 310 38.10 -9.50 48.41
C THR A 310 38.75 -8.91 49.66
N ASP A 311 38.91 -7.58 49.72
CA ASP A 311 39.47 -6.88 50.88
C ASP A 311 38.54 -6.94 52.10
N ILE A 312 37.23 -6.86 51.90
CA ILE A 312 36.23 -7.04 52.97
C ILE A 312 36.27 -8.48 53.50
N ALA A 313 36.33 -9.48 52.62
CA ALA A 313 36.41 -10.89 53.02
C ALA A 313 37.69 -11.16 53.85
N LYS A 314 38.82 -10.58 53.43
CA LYS A 314 40.08 -10.65 54.19
C LYS A 314 39.95 -9.99 55.56
N SER A 315 39.33 -8.80 55.62
CA SER A 315 39.13 -8.07 56.88
C SER A 315 38.21 -8.84 57.84
N ALA A 316 37.16 -9.49 57.33
CA ALA A 316 36.28 -10.34 58.12
C ALA A 316 37.01 -11.58 58.66
N ALA A 317 37.87 -12.21 57.86
CA ALA A 317 38.70 -13.33 58.29
C ALA A 317 39.72 -12.93 59.36
N GLU A 318 40.39 -11.78 59.21
CA GLU A 318 41.30 -11.23 60.21
C GLU A 318 40.56 -10.91 61.53
N ALA A 319 39.38 -10.30 61.44
CA ALA A 319 38.55 -10.00 62.60
C ALA A 319 38.03 -11.28 63.29
N ALA A 320 37.70 -12.33 62.55
CA ALA A 320 37.32 -13.63 63.11
C ALA A 320 38.49 -14.28 63.86
N SER A 321 39.69 -14.24 63.29
CA SER A 321 40.90 -14.73 63.96
C SER A 321 41.22 -13.93 65.22
N ALA A 322 41.04 -12.61 65.21
CA ALA A 322 41.23 -11.77 66.39
C ALA A 322 40.18 -12.06 67.48
N ALA A 323 38.94 -12.34 67.10
CA ALA A 323 37.89 -12.77 68.03
C ALA A 323 38.23 -14.12 68.68
N ASP A 324 38.68 -15.11 67.91
CA ASP A 324 39.08 -16.44 68.42
C ASP A 324 40.26 -16.35 69.41
N ALA A 325 41.27 -15.52 69.09
CA ALA A 325 42.36 -15.21 70.00
C ALA A 325 41.85 -14.53 71.29
N GLY A 326 40.95 -13.55 71.15
CA GLY A 326 40.32 -12.88 72.30
C GLY A 326 39.50 -13.82 73.18
N GLU A 327 38.79 -14.78 72.59
CA GLU A 327 38.06 -15.80 73.36
C GLU A 327 39.01 -16.67 74.17
N THR A 328 40.16 -17.04 73.60
CA THR A 328 41.20 -17.80 74.30
C THR A 328 41.72 -17.03 75.53
N GLU A 329 42.07 -15.75 75.36
CA GLU A 329 42.53 -14.86 76.44
C GLU A 329 41.48 -14.68 77.55
N VAL A 330 40.20 -14.53 77.18
CA VAL A 330 39.10 -14.43 78.15
C VAL A 330 38.93 -15.74 78.93
N ASN A 331 39.01 -16.90 78.26
CA ASN A 331 38.93 -18.19 78.93
C ASN A 331 40.10 -18.40 79.92
N GLU A 332 41.32 -17.99 79.56
CA GLU A 332 42.47 -17.98 80.49
C GLU A 332 42.26 -17.02 81.67
N GLY A 333 41.74 -15.82 81.41
CA GLY A 333 41.36 -14.86 82.44
C GLY A 333 40.34 -15.41 83.44
N MET A 334 39.29 -16.08 82.95
CA MET A 334 38.29 -16.74 83.78
C MET A 334 38.90 -17.85 84.65
N ASN A 335 39.79 -18.67 84.10
CA ASN A 335 40.51 -19.70 84.87
C ASN A 335 41.35 -19.08 86.00
N ASN A 336 42.03 -17.96 85.75
CA ASN A 336 42.81 -17.24 86.75
C ASN A 336 41.93 -16.65 87.85
N VAL A 337 40.76 -16.09 87.50
CA VAL A 337 39.79 -15.57 88.48
C VAL A 337 39.21 -16.69 89.33
N GLN A 338 38.86 -17.84 88.74
CA GLN A 338 38.39 -19.00 89.48
C GLN A 338 39.45 -19.52 90.46
N ARG A 339 40.73 -19.50 90.05
CA ARG A 339 41.84 -19.84 90.93
C ARG A 339 41.99 -18.83 92.07
N SER A 340 41.85 -17.53 91.80
CA SER A 340 41.86 -16.46 92.82
C SER A 340 40.73 -16.66 93.85
N LEU A 341 39.51 -16.98 93.40
CA LEU A 341 38.38 -17.29 94.28
C LEU A 341 38.68 -18.45 95.21
N ASN A 342 39.24 -19.54 94.70
CA ASN A 342 39.61 -20.70 95.51
C ASN A 342 40.67 -20.34 96.57
N VAL A 343 41.74 -19.64 96.17
CA VAL A 343 42.81 -19.22 97.08
C VAL A 343 42.31 -18.25 98.15
N SER A 344 41.41 -17.32 97.80
CA SER A 344 40.77 -16.40 98.75
C SER A 344 39.91 -17.15 99.78
N GLY A 345 39.20 -18.20 99.35
CA GLY A 345 38.41 -19.06 100.22
C GLY A 345 39.29 -19.84 101.20
N GLU A 346 40.35 -20.48 100.70
CA GLU A 346 41.37 -21.17 101.51
C GLU A 346 42.02 -20.21 102.52
N LEU A 347 42.39 -19.00 102.08
CA LEU A 347 42.97 -17.97 102.96
C LEU A 347 42.01 -17.55 104.08
N SER A 348 40.72 -17.41 103.77
CA SER A 348 39.70 -17.08 104.78
C SER A 348 39.56 -18.18 105.82
N GLU A 349 39.66 -19.45 105.42
CA GLU A 349 39.65 -20.59 106.33
C GLU A 349 40.89 -20.64 107.22
N GLU A 350 42.08 -20.46 106.65
CA GLU A 350 43.35 -20.40 107.40
C GLU A 350 43.36 -19.25 108.42
N ILE A 351 42.85 -18.07 108.05
CA ILE A 351 42.72 -16.92 108.98
C ILE A 351 41.77 -17.25 110.13
N ARG A 352 40.63 -17.91 109.87
CA ARG A 352 39.70 -18.34 110.92
C ARG A 352 40.34 -19.34 111.88
N ASN A 353 41.09 -20.31 111.34
CA ASN A 353 41.81 -21.29 112.13
C ASN A 353 42.88 -20.61 113.02
N ALA A 354 43.68 -19.72 112.44
CA ALA A 354 44.70 -18.98 113.17
C ALA A 354 44.10 -18.08 114.26
N SER A 355 42.98 -17.41 113.98
CA SER A 355 42.25 -16.59 114.96
C SER A 355 41.72 -17.44 116.12
N SER A 356 41.22 -18.65 115.86
CA SER A 356 40.79 -19.58 116.91
C SER A 356 41.96 -19.98 117.82
N VAL A 357 43.13 -20.29 117.27
CA VAL A 357 44.33 -20.65 118.04
C VAL A 357 44.82 -19.50 118.91
N ILE A 358 44.84 -18.27 118.38
CA ILE A 358 45.27 -17.09 119.15
C ILE A 358 44.25 -16.73 120.24
N ASN A 359 42.95 -16.85 119.98
CA ASN A 359 41.93 -16.67 121.01
C ASN A 359 42.10 -17.69 122.15
N GLN A 360 42.43 -18.94 121.83
CA GLN A 360 42.74 -19.95 122.85
C GLN A 360 43.99 -19.55 123.66
N LEU A 361 45.05 -19.07 123.00
CA LEU A 361 46.25 -18.57 123.68
C LEU A 361 45.96 -17.40 124.63
N ALA A 362 45.09 -16.47 124.23
CA ALA A 362 44.65 -15.35 125.08
C ALA A 362 43.90 -15.87 126.32
N ALA A 363 42.98 -16.82 126.12
CA ALA A 363 42.23 -17.45 127.22
C ALA A 363 43.16 -18.22 128.18
N ASP A 364 44.10 -19.00 127.66
CA ASP A 364 45.08 -19.74 128.47
C ASP A 364 45.99 -18.79 129.26
N SER A 365 46.42 -17.68 128.64
CA SER A 365 47.22 -16.64 129.31
C SER A 365 46.43 -15.96 130.44
N GLN A 366 45.12 -15.74 130.25
CA GLN A 366 44.26 -15.17 131.27
C GLN A 366 44.02 -16.15 132.44
N ASN A 367 43.90 -17.44 132.14
CA ASN A 367 43.88 -18.49 133.18
C ASN A 367 45.19 -18.51 133.99
N MET A 368 46.35 -18.28 133.34
CA MET A 368 47.63 -18.18 134.05
C MET A 368 47.69 -16.98 135.01
N ASN A 369 47.10 -15.83 134.66
CA ASN A 369 46.99 -14.69 135.57
C ASN A 369 46.24 -15.07 136.87
N GLN A 370 45.18 -15.87 136.79
CA GLN A 370 44.46 -16.35 137.99
C GLN A 370 45.35 -17.24 138.87
N ILE A 371 46.20 -18.08 138.27
CA ILE A 371 47.15 -18.92 139.00
C ILE A 371 48.20 -18.04 139.69
N LEU A 372 48.71 -17.00 139.02
CA LEU A 372 49.66 -16.06 139.62
C LEU A 372 49.05 -15.28 140.78
N ASP A 373 47.76 -14.94 140.75
CA ASP A 373 47.09 -14.29 141.88
C ASP A 373 47.09 -15.19 143.12
N VAL A 374 46.87 -16.50 142.94
CA VAL A 374 46.99 -17.48 144.04
C VAL A 374 48.42 -17.57 144.55
N ILE A 375 49.42 -17.65 143.66
CA ILE A 375 50.84 -17.74 144.06
C ILE A 375 51.29 -16.48 144.78
N ASN A 376 50.89 -15.30 144.29
CA ASN A 376 51.21 -14.02 144.94
C ASN A 376 50.53 -13.94 146.31
N GLY A 377 49.28 -14.41 146.44
CA GLY A 377 48.59 -14.54 147.72
C GLY A 377 49.32 -15.48 148.69
N ILE A 378 49.83 -16.62 148.21
CA ILE A 378 50.66 -17.53 149.00
C ILE A 378 51.98 -16.86 149.42
N ALA A 379 52.63 -16.13 148.51
CA ALA A 379 53.87 -15.43 148.78
C ALA A 379 53.67 -14.33 149.83
N GLU A 380 52.59 -13.56 149.75
CA GLU A 380 52.24 -12.52 150.74
C GLU A 380 51.90 -13.14 152.11
N GLN A 381 51.12 -14.22 152.13
CA GLN A 381 50.87 -14.99 153.37
C GLN A 381 52.16 -15.54 153.97
N THR A 382 53.06 -16.07 153.13
CA THR A 382 54.36 -16.60 153.56
C THR A 382 55.24 -15.49 154.11
N ASN A 383 55.23 -14.31 153.49
CA ASN A 383 55.94 -13.12 153.95
C ASN A 383 55.41 -12.63 155.31
N LEU A 384 54.09 -12.63 155.52
CA LEU A 384 53.46 -12.30 156.80
C LEU A 384 53.76 -13.33 157.89
N LEU A 385 53.69 -14.63 157.56
CA LEU A 385 54.06 -15.71 158.47
C LEU A 385 55.54 -15.62 158.88
N ALA A 386 56.42 -15.36 157.92
CA ALA A 386 57.85 -15.17 158.15
C ALA A 386 58.13 -13.92 159.00
N LEU A 387 57.40 -12.82 158.78
CA LEU A 387 57.50 -11.62 159.60
C LEU A 387 57.07 -11.89 161.05
N ASN A 388 55.96 -12.59 161.26
CA ASN A 388 55.51 -12.98 162.60
C ASN A 388 56.53 -13.90 163.29
N ALA A 389 57.13 -14.84 162.55
CA ALA A 389 58.19 -15.70 163.05
C ALA A 389 59.46 -14.92 163.41
N ALA A 390 59.87 -13.93 162.60
CA ALA A 390 61.01 -13.07 162.88
C ALA A 390 60.78 -12.19 164.12
N ILE A 391 59.56 -11.67 164.30
CA ILE A 391 59.16 -10.92 165.51
C ILE A 391 59.27 -11.82 166.76
N GLU A 392 58.72 -13.04 166.71
CA GLU A 392 58.76 -13.94 167.86
C GLU A 392 60.18 -14.47 168.15
N ALA A 393 61.00 -14.66 167.11
CA ALA A 393 62.42 -14.98 167.25
C ALA A 393 63.23 -13.83 167.90
N ALA A 394 62.94 -12.57 167.55
CA ALA A 394 63.52 -11.41 168.22
C ALA A 394 63.08 -11.30 169.70
N ARG A 395 61.83 -11.70 170.00
CA ARG A 395 61.25 -11.73 171.35
C ARG A 395 61.91 -12.78 172.25
N ALA A 396 62.39 -13.88 171.69
CA ALA A 396 63.10 -14.95 172.40
C ALA A 396 64.59 -14.65 172.71
N GLY A 397 65.13 -13.50 172.29
CA GLY A 397 66.50 -13.07 172.57
C GLY A 397 67.58 -13.98 171.98
N GLU A 398 68.65 -14.26 172.73
CA GLU A 398 69.81 -15.06 172.25
C GLU A 398 69.43 -16.50 171.83
N GLN A 399 68.35 -17.08 172.38
CA GLN A 399 67.88 -18.44 172.01
C GLN A 399 67.14 -18.47 170.66
N GLY A 400 66.62 -17.33 170.18
CA GLY A 400 65.86 -17.21 168.93
C GLY A 400 66.71 -16.90 167.70
N ARG A 401 68.03 -16.72 167.86
CA ARG A 401 68.91 -16.14 166.84
C ARG A 401 69.03 -16.98 165.56
N GLY A 402 69.03 -18.32 165.69
CA GLY A 402 68.99 -19.23 164.52
C GLY A 402 67.65 -19.22 163.79
N PHE A 403 66.54 -19.09 164.53
CA PHE A 403 65.20 -18.98 163.96
C PHE A 403 64.99 -17.63 163.25
N ALA A 404 65.55 -16.55 163.76
CA ALA A 404 65.50 -15.23 163.12
C ALA A 404 66.14 -15.25 161.72
N VAL A 405 67.30 -15.90 161.56
CA VAL A 405 67.97 -16.03 160.26
C VAL A 405 67.13 -16.81 159.26
N VAL A 406 66.51 -17.93 159.69
CA VAL A 406 65.62 -18.71 158.82
C VAL A 406 64.36 -17.92 158.46
N ALA A 407 63.78 -17.19 159.41
CA ALA A 407 62.61 -16.35 159.16
C ALA A 407 62.91 -15.21 158.16
N ASP A 408 64.06 -14.56 158.27
CA ASP A 408 64.48 -13.53 157.30
C ASP A 408 64.77 -14.12 155.91
N GLU A 409 65.34 -15.33 155.82
CA GLU A 409 65.56 -16.01 154.53
C GLU A 409 64.24 -16.42 153.88
N VAL A 410 63.27 -16.94 154.64
CA VAL A 410 61.91 -17.24 154.15
C VAL A 410 61.20 -15.96 153.72
N ARG A 411 61.37 -14.86 154.46
CA ARG A 411 60.81 -13.55 154.09
C ARG A 411 61.39 -13.04 152.78
N ASN A 412 62.70 -13.15 152.59
CA ASN A 412 63.38 -12.78 151.36
C ASN A 412 62.90 -13.66 150.18
N LEU A 413 62.79 -14.97 150.37
CA LEU A 413 62.29 -15.90 149.36
C LEU A 413 60.84 -15.60 148.97
N ALA A 414 59.98 -15.29 149.95
CA ALA A 414 58.59 -14.88 149.73
C ALA A 414 58.51 -13.56 148.95
N SER A 415 59.34 -12.56 149.31
CA SER A 415 59.43 -11.29 148.58
C SER A 415 59.93 -11.47 147.14
N ARG A 416 60.96 -12.30 146.94
CA ARG A 416 61.44 -12.67 145.59
C ARG A 416 60.38 -13.41 144.78
N THR A 417 59.60 -14.29 145.40
CA THR A 417 58.49 -14.99 144.76
C THR A 417 57.40 -14.01 144.32
N ALA A 418 57.00 -13.07 145.18
CA ALA A 418 56.03 -12.02 144.84
C ALA A 418 56.53 -11.12 143.68
N LEU A 419 57.81 -10.73 143.70
CA LEU A 419 58.43 -9.97 142.61
C LEU A 419 58.39 -10.75 141.29
N SER A 420 58.83 -12.01 141.28
CA SER A 420 58.78 -12.86 140.07
C SER A 420 57.35 -13.09 139.57
N THR A 421 56.36 -13.26 140.46
CA THR A 421 54.95 -13.35 140.02
C THR A 421 54.45 -12.06 139.38
N THR A 422 54.94 -10.91 139.83
CA THR A 422 54.60 -9.61 139.24
C THR A 422 55.23 -9.45 137.86
N GLU A 423 56.51 -9.84 137.70
CA GLU A 423 57.18 -9.84 136.39
C GLU A 423 56.51 -10.78 135.38
N ILE A 424 56.09 -11.99 135.81
CA ILE A 424 55.37 -12.93 134.92
C ILE A 424 53.99 -12.37 134.57
N ARG A 425 53.28 -11.72 135.51
CA ARG A 425 51.99 -11.06 135.23
C ARG A 425 52.14 -9.98 134.16
N GLU A 426 53.15 -9.13 134.25
CA GLU A 426 53.42 -8.12 133.23
C GLU A 426 53.71 -8.72 131.84
N LEU A 427 54.40 -9.88 131.79
CA LEU A 427 54.63 -10.61 130.55
C LEU A 427 53.34 -11.22 129.99
N LEU A 428 52.48 -11.79 130.84
CA LEU A 428 51.18 -12.33 130.43
C LEU A 428 50.24 -11.23 129.93
N ASP A 429 50.20 -10.08 130.59
CA ASP A 429 49.38 -8.94 130.14
C ASP A 429 49.85 -8.43 128.76
N LYS A 430 51.17 -8.40 128.52
CA LYS A 430 51.73 -8.12 127.19
C LYS A 430 51.33 -9.20 126.17
N LEU A 431 51.33 -10.48 126.56
CA LEU A 431 50.91 -11.61 125.72
C LEU A 431 49.43 -11.50 125.34
N ILE A 432 48.55 -11.23 126.30
CA ILE A 432 47.11 -11.03 126.08
C ILE A 432 46.87 -9.84 125.14
N SER A 433 47.57 -8.72 125.37
CA SER A 433 47.50 -7.55 124.48
C SER A 433 47.94 -7.87 123.05
N ALA A 434 49.07 -8.58 122.89
CA ALA A 434 49.57 -9.01 121.59
C ALA A 434 48.63 -10.01 120.89
N ALA A 435 48.02 -10.92 121.65
CA ALA A 435 47.02 -11.87 121.14
C ALA A 435 45.78 -11.14 120.61
N ASN A 436 45.23 -10.19 121.39
CA ASN A 436 44.09 -9.37 120.95
C ASN A 436 44.41 -8.53 119.71
N GLN A 437 45.60 -7.93 119.64
CA GLN A 437 46.05 -7.21 118.45
C GLN A 437 46.17 -8.12 117.23
N SER A 438 46.62 -9.36 117.42
CA SER A 438 46.73 -10.36 116.36
C SER A 438 45.35 -10.81 115.86
N VAL A 439 44.39 -11.03 116.76
CA VAL A 439 42.98 -11.35 116.40
C VAL A 439 42.36 -10.23 115.58
N ASN A 440 42.50 -8.96 116.00
CA ASN A 440 42.00 -7.82 115.22
C ASN A 440 42.65 -7.73 113.83
N SER A 441 43.96 -7.97 113.74
CA SER A 441 44.66 -8.02 112.45
C SER A 441 44.15 -9.17 111.56
N MET A 442 43.80 -10.30 112.14
CA MET A 442 43.19 -11.44 111.45
C MET A 442 41.76 -11.14 111.00
N GLU A 443 40.94 -10.46 111.79
CA GLU A 443 39.60 -10.01 111.38
C GLU A 443 39.68 -9.10 110.14
N LEU A 444 40.58 -8.10 110.18
CA LEU A 444 40.84 -7.23 109.02
C LEU A 444 41.36 -8.01 107.80
N ALA A 445 42.18 -9.04 108.00
CA ALA A 445 42.65 -9.89 106.92
C ALA A 445 41.49 -10.73 106.33
N SER A 446 40.59 -11.25 107.17
CA SER A 446 39.40 -11.98 106.73
C SER A 446 38.44 -11.09 105.96
N GLU A 447 38.24 -9.84 106.38
CA GLU A 447 37.41 -8.86 105.67
C GLU A 447 38.00 -8.57 104.27
N LYS A 448 39.32 -8.34 104.19
CA LYS A 448 40.01 -8.15 102.90
C LYS A 448 39.90 -9.36 101.97
N ALA A 449 40.00 -10.58 102.52
CA ALA A 449 39.82 -11.80 101.74
C ALA A 449 38.40 -11.92 101.18
N SER A 450 37.37 -11.60 101.99
CA SER A 450 35.96 -11.55 101.56
C SER A 450 35.72 -10.49 100.48
N ASN A 451 36.28 -9.29 100.63
CA ASN A 451 36.18 -8.24 99.62
C ASN A 451 36.86 -8.66 98.31
N ASN A 452 37.98 -9.37 98.37
CA ASN A 452 38.64 -9.92 97.18
C ASN A 452 37.79 -10.99 96.47
N GLU A 453 37.04 -11.81 97.21
CA GLU A 453 36.08 -12.74 96.61
C GLU A 453 34.97 -12.02 95.85
N GLU A 454 34.38 -10.97 96.46
CA GLU A 454 33.32 -10.19 95.82
C GLU A 454 33.81 -9.53 94.52
N ILE A 455 34.98 -8.88 94.57
CA ILE A 455 35.60 -8.28 93.39
C ILE A 455 35.87 -9.35 92.32
N SER A 456 36.41 -10.51 92.72
CA SER A 456 36.69 -11.61 91.79
C SER A 456 35.42 -12.13 91.10
N ARG A 457 34.29 -12.25 91.81
CA ARG A 457 32.99 -12.61 91.20
C ARG A 457 32.49 -11.57 90.21
N ASN A 458 32.67 -10.28 90.50
CA ASN A 458 32.31 -9.20 89.59
C ASN A 458 33.17 -9.20 88.32
N VAL A 459 34.47 -9.56 88.44
CA VAL A 459 35.35 -9.75 87.29
C VAL A 459 34.92 -10.97 86.47
N ASP A 460 34.58 -12.09 87.10
CA ASP A 460 34.10 -13.30 86.41
C ASP A 460 32.83 -13.04 85.59
N SER A 461 31.84 -12.33 86.17
CA SER A 461 30.63 -11.93 85.45
C SER A 461 30.94 -11.01 84.26
N SER A 462 31.93 -10.12 84.41
CA SER A 462 32.34 -9.19 83.36
C SER A 462 33.03 -9.94 82.21
N LEU A 463 33.91 -10.89 82.52
CA LEU A 463 34.57 -11.76 81.55
C LEU A 463 33.57 -12.64 80.78
N ASN A 464 32.56 -13.20 81.45
CA ASN A 464 31.47 -13.93 80.79
C ASN A 464 30.70 -13.05 79.78
N THR A 465 30.48 -11.79 80.12
CA THR A 465 29.84 -10.82 79.21
C THR A 465 30.73 -10.55 78.00
N ILE A 466 32.04 -10.34 78.21
CA ILE A 466 33.01 -10.15 77.13
C ILE A 466 33.06 -11.39 76.22
N LYS A 467 33.11 -12.59 76.78
CA LYS A 467 33.06 -13.86 76.01
C LYS A 467 31.85 -13.92 75.09
N THR A 468 30.67 -13.56 75.60
CA THR A 468 29.44 -13.55 74.80
C THR A 468 29.54 -12.55 73.64
N GLN A 469 30.10 -11.36 73.88
CA GLN A 469 30.29 -10.35 72.82
C GLN A 469 31.31 -10.79 71.77
N ILE A 470 32.39 -11.46 72.17
CA ILE A 470 33.36 -12.05 71.24
C ILE A 470 32.68 -13.11 70.35
N GLY A 471 31.82 -13.96 70.94
CA GLY A 471 31.01 -14.92 70.18
C GLY A 471 30.11 -14.26 69.15
N HIS A 472 29.48 -13.12 69.49
CA HIS A 472 28.71 -12.33 68.54
C HIS A 472 29.56 -11.76 67.39
N ILE A 473 30.78 -11.27 67.67
CA ILE A 473 31.72 -10.78 66.66
C ILE A 473 32.10 -11.90 65.69
N SER A 474 32.44 -13.08 66.21
CA SER A 474 32.77 -14.25 65.39
C SER A 474 31.62 -14.65 64.46
N SER A 475 30.39 -14.71 64.99
CA SER A 475 29.20 -14.97 64.18
C SER A 475 28.95 -13.90 63.11
N MET A 476 29.20 -12.62 63.41
CA MET A 476 29.03 -11.53 62.47
C MET A 476 30.04 -11.61 61.32
N ASN A 477 31.29 -11.92 61.63
CA ASN A 477 32.33 -12.10 60.60
C ASN A 477 32.03 -13.29 59.68
N SER A 478 31.46 -14.38 60.22
CA SER A 478 31.00 -15.51 59.39
C SER A 478 29.89 -15.08 58.42
N GLN A 479 28.95 -14.23 58.84
CA GLN A 479 27.90 -13.70 57.95
C GLN A 479 28.48 -12.76 56.89
N ILE A 480 29.45 -11.91 57.26
CA ILE A 480 30.14 -11.04 56.31
C ILE A 480 30.88 -11.87 55.25
N ALA A 481 31.52 -12.98 55.64
CA ALA A 481 32.18 -13.88 54.70
C ALA A 481 31.19 -14.48 53.69
N THR A 482 30.04 -14.99 54.13
CA THR A 482 28.99 -15.49 53.21
C THR A 482 28.45 -14.38 52.29
N ALA A 483 28.17 -13.20 52.83
CA ALA A 483 27.67 -12.08 52.05
C ALA A 483 28.70 -11.59 51.00
N THR A 484 29.99 -11.64 51.32
CA THR A 484 31.05 -11.29 50.36
C THR A 484 31.22 -12.34 49.27
N GLU A 485 31.06 -13.63 49.57
CA GLU A 485 31.02 -14.68 48.53
C GLU A 485 29.85 -14.46 47.55
N GLU A 486 28.64 -14.16 48.06
CA GLU A 486 27.49 -13.82 47.23
C GLU A 486 27.74 -12.58 46.37
N GLN A 487 28.29 -11.51 46.96
CA GLN A 487 28.64 -10.29 46.23
C GLN A 487 29.67 -10.54 45.12
N SER A 488 30.65 -11.40 45.34
CA SER A 488 31.65 -11.78 44.33
C SER A 488 30.99 -12.48 43.14
N SER A 489 30.08 -13.43 43.41
CA SER A 489 29.33 -14.14 42.37
C SER A 489 28.41 -13.21 41.57
N VAL A 490 27.76 -12.24 42.23
CA VAL A 490 26.95 -11.22 41.56
C VAL A 490 27.82 -10.33 40.67
N ALA A 491 28.98 -9.88 41.15
CA ALA A 491 29.92 -9.07 40.36
C ALA A 491 30.33 -9.81 39.07
N GLU A 492 30.71 -11.08 39.20
CA GLU A 492 31.08 -11.93 38.06
C GLU A 492 29.94 -12.10 37.05
N THR A 493 28.71 -12.32 37.55
CA THR A 493 27.52 -12.44 36.70
C THR A 493 27.26 -11.14 35.92
N VAL A 494 27.43 -9.98 36.57
CA VAL A 494 27.27 -8.68 35.89
C VAL A 494 28.34 -8.48 34.82
N VAL A 495 29.59 -8.86 35.08
CA VAL A 495 30.67 -8.82 34.09
C VAL A 495 30.32 -9.68 32.87
N ASN A 496 29.86 -10.91 33.08
CA ASN A 496 29.44 -11.81 31.99
C ASN A 496 28.26 -11.23 31.19
N ASN A 497 27.26 -10.64 31.87
CA ASN A 497 26.15 -9.97 31.19
C ASN A 497 26.60 -8.79 30.33
N ILE A 498 27.67 -8.08 30.73
CA ILE A 498 28.27 -7.02 29.92
C ILE A 498 28.94 -7.59 28.67
N GLU A 499 29.56 -8.76 28.74
CA GLU A 499 30.14 -9.43 27.57
C GLU A 499 29.05 -9.87 26.57
N ASP A 500 27.94 -10.42 27.05
CA ASP A 500 26.78 -10.74 26.22
C ASP A 500 26.18 -9.48 25.57
N MET A 501 26.15 -8.36 26.32
CA MET A 501 25.70 -7.07 25.81
C MET A 501 26.58 -6.56 24.68
N TYR A 502 27.91 -6.76 24.71
CA TYR A 502 28.79 -6.45 23.58
C TYR A 502 28.48 -7.29 22.33
N SER A 503 28.17 -8.57 22.49
CA SER A 503 27.73 -9.42 21.37
C SER A 503 26.43 -8.90 20.74
N SER A 504 25.49 -8.46 21.58
CA SER A 504 24.23 -7.85 21.16
C SER A 504 24.45 -6.51 20.42
N PHE A 505 25.35 -5.66 20.92
CA PHE A 505 25.73 -4.41 20.24
C PHE A 505 26.32 -4.69 18.86
N SER A 506 27.24 -5.64 18.74
CA SER A 506 27.82 -6.01 17.45
C SER A 506 26.77 -6.49 16.46
N SER A 507 25.82 -7.31 16.90
CA SER A 507 24.71 -7.79 16.06
C SER A 507 23.77 -6.65 15.65
N THR A 508 23.52 -5.71 16.57
CA THR A 508 22.68 -4.54 16.30
C THR A 508 23.35 -3.59 15.30
N THR A 509 24.66 -3.36 15.42
CA THR A 509 25.43 -2.57 14.46
C THR A 509 25.34 -3.17 13.05
N ALA A 510 25.51 -4.48 12.91
CA ALA A 510 25.37 -5.14 11.60
C ALA A 510 23.96 -4.96 11.00
N ALA A 511 22.91 -5.09 11.81
CA ALA A 511 21.54 -4.85 11.35
C ALA A 511 21.29 -3.38 10.96
N VAL A 512 21.90 -2.44 11.69
CA VAL A 512 21.81 -1.00 11.40
C VAL A 512 22.52 -0.65 10.08
N GLU A 513 23.67 -1.27 9.79
CA GLU A 513 24.34 -1.15 8.48
C GLU A 513 23.45 -1.65 7.35
N GLU A 514 22.85 -2.85 7.48
CA GLU A 514 21.93 -3.40 6.47
C GLU A 514 20.70 -2.49 6.24
N ILE A 515 20.10 -1.96 7.31
CA ILE A 515 18.98 -1.01 7.21
C ILE A 515 19.42 0.28 6.49
N GLY A 516 20.65 0.76 6.75
CA GLY A 516 21.22 1.91 6.07
C GLY A 516 21.36 1.68 4.55
N GLU A 517 21.85 0.51 4.14
CA GLU A 517 21.92 0.14 2.73
C GLU A 517 20.53 0.09 2.08
N VAL A 518 19.55 -0.50 2.75
CA VAL A 518 18.16 -0.56 2.27
C VAL A 518 17.55 0.84 2.16
N ALA A 519 17.79 1.73 3.12
CA ALA A 519 17.34 3.11 3.07
C ALA A 519 17.90 3.83 1.82
N GLN A 520 19.20 3.66 1.55
CA GLN A 520 19.85 4.23 0.38
C GLN A 520 19.30 3.65 -0.94
N GLN A 521 19.01 2.35 -0.97
CA GLN A 521 18.35 1.72 -2.13
C GLN A 521 16.93 2.24 -2.34
N LEU A 522 16.15 2.44 -1.27
CA LEU A 522 14.80 3.00 -1.35
C LEU A 522 14.82 4.42 -1.91
N ASP A 523 15.73 5.27 -1.45
CA ASP A 523 15.91 6.62 -1.99
C ASP A 523 16.29 6.58 -3.48
N GLY A 524 17.27 5.73 -3.85
CA GLY A 524 17.67 5.54 -5.24
C GLY A 524 16.52 5.06 -6.14
N ASN A 525 15.71 4.12 -5.66
CA ASN A 525 14.53 3.62 -6.37
C ASN A 525 13.44 4.69 -6.50
N ALA A 526 13.20 5.48 -5.45
CA ALA A 526 12.26 6.59 -5.47
C ALA A 526 12.68 7.64 -6.50
N LEU A 527 13.97 7.99 -6.57
CA LEU A 527 14.52 8.88 -7.59
C LEU A 527 14.34 8.33 -9.01
N GLN A 528 14.58 7.03 -9.22
CA GLN A 528 14.37 6.39 -10.53
C GLN A 528 12.89 6.41 -10.96
N ILE A 529 11.97 6.11 -10.04
CA ILE A 529 10.52 6.19 -10.31
C ILE A 529 10.13 7.64 -10.61
N GLY A 530 10.60 8.59 -9.80
CA GLY A 530 10.40 10.01 -10.01
C GLY A 530 10.85 10.47 -11.40
N GLN A 531 12.07 10.09 -11.82
CA GLN A 531 12.59 10.37 -13.16
C GLN A 531 11.80 9.66 -14.28
N ALA A 532 11.33 8.44 -14.06
CA ALA A 532 10.52 7.73 -15.05
C ALA A 532 9.15 8.40 -15.23
N THR A 533 8.54 8.84 -14.13
CA THR A 533 7.24 9.52 -14.14
C THR A 533 7.31 10.98 -14.61
N SER A 534 8.43 11.67 -14.42
CA SER A 534 8.60 13.06 -14.88
C SER A 534 8.62 13.20 -16.40
N LYS A 535 8.84 12.09 -17.12
CA LYS A 535 8.67 12.01 -18.59
C LYS A 535 7.22 12.05 -19.04
N PHE A 536 6.25 12.00 -18.12
CA PHE A 536 4.83 12.13 -18.45
C PHE A 536 4.32 13.47 -17.93
N VAL A 537 3.67 14.23 -18.80
CA VAL A 537 2.95 15.45 -18.39
C VAL A 537 1.53 15.05 -18.03
N VAL A 538 1.19 15.19 -16.74
CA VAL A 538 -0.09 14.79 -16.14
C VAL A 538 -0.82 15.94 -15.48
#